data_AF-A0A6A6N2H5-F1
#
_entry.id   AF-A0A6A6N2H5-F1
#
_cell.length_a   1.000
_cell.length_b   1.000
_cell.length_c   1.000
_cell.angle_alpha   90.00
_cell.angle_beta   90.00
_cell.angle_gamma   90.00
#
_symmetry.space_group_name_H-M   'P 1'
#
loop_
_entity.id
_entity.type
_entity.pdbx_description
1 polymer ?
#
loop_
_entity_poly.entity_id
_entity_poly.type
_entity_poly.pdbx_seq_one_letter_code
_entity_poly.pdbx_strand_id
1 'polypeptide(L)'
;MVAVVEQLGGAFGKTGLLVLPCVAAHLNQIIMDSFLVISGSVMILRQNMPRQIFIVLINILSNLRGLGMFREIAVVLLIGFLAWAYQAAYPPPPKLCGSLGGPPITAPRIKLRDGRHLAYKEHGVSRETAKYKIIYVHGFSSSKDAIGGLTSLPLEVMEELGVYFVSFDRPGYGESDPDSKRTPKSLASDIEELADHLGLGSKFYVIGFSMGGQVVWGCLKYIPHRLSGATLIAPVVNYWWPSFPANLSREAYYLQLQQDQWTLRVAHYTPWLTYWWNTQKWFPASAVAARRPEVFSRQDLELLSTVAGSQTPKATQQGEFESLHRDLMVGFGKWEFDPMDIENPFPNNEGSVHLWQGDEDRMVPVTLQRYVAQKLPWIHYHELPGAGHLFPYYARVSEAILKALLLGEK
;
A
#
# COMPACT_ATOMS: atom_id res chain seq x y z
N MET A 1 -20.01 52.07 32.42
CA MET A 1 -20.14 50.93 33.35
C MET A 1 -21.32 51.09 34.30
N VAL A 2 -21.58 52.28 34.87
CA VAL A 2 -22.73 52.54 35.76
C VAL A 2 -24.10 52.36 35.06
N ALA A 3 -24.23 52.82 33.80
CA ALA A 3 -25.49 52.72 33.05
C ALA A 3 -25.89 51.29 32.58
N VAL A 4 -24.96 50.34 32.56
CA VAL A 4 -25.23 48.94 32.17
C VAL A 4 -25.59 48.09 33.40
N VAL A 5 -25.11 48.49 34.58
CA VAL A 5 -25.36 47.79 35.85
C VAL A 5 -26.79 48.05 36.36
N GLU A 6 -27.36 49.22 36.10
CA GLU A 6 -28.75 49.55 36.46
C GLU A 6 -29.79 48.74 35.67
N GLN A 7 -29.54 48.48 34.38
CA GLN A 7 -30.43 47.66 33.55
C GLN A 7 -30.38 46.16 33.90
N LEU A 8 -29.25 45.65 34.41
CA LEU A 8 -29.11 44.25 34.82
C LEU A 8 -29.57 43.99 36.26
N GLY A 9 -29.60 45.01 37.12
CA GLY A 9 -30.10 44.92 38.49
C GLY A 9 -31.60 44.60 38.59
N GLY A 10 -32.38 44.95 37.55
CA GLY A 10 -33.82 44.66 37.49
C GLY A 10 -34.18 43.22 37.12
N ALA A 11 -33.26 42.45 36.51
CA ALA A 11 -33.58 41.13 35.95
C ALA A 11 -33.08 39.93 36.78
N PHE A 12 -32.02 40.08 37.60
CA PHE A 12 -31.35 38.93 38.24
C PHE A 12 -31.20 39.00 39.77
N GLY A 13 -31.68 40.06 40.43
CA GLY A 13 -31.54 40.22 41.88
C GLY A 13 -30.08 40.29 42.37
N LYS A 14 -29.89 40.59 43.67
CA LYS A 14 -28.55 40.80 44.28
C LYS A 14 -27.61 39.58 44.14
N THR A 15 -28.14 38.39 43.91
CA THR A 15 -27.39 37.14 43.74
C THR A 15 -26.77 36.98 42.35
N GLY A 16 -27.37 37.52 41.28
CA GLY A 16 -26.82 37.44 39.92
C GLY A 16 -25.56 38.31 39.69
N LEU A 17 -25.43 39.41 40.44
CA LEU A 17 -24.24 40.27 40.39
C LEU A 17 -22.98 39.61 40.96
N LEU A 18 -23.11 38.58 41.81
CA LEU A 18 -22.00 37.80 42.37
C LEU A 18 -21.52 36.68 41.42
N VAL A 19 -22.36 36.25 40.48
CA VAL A 19 -22.05 35.15 39.55
C VAL A 19 -21.30 35.65 38.31
N LEU A 20 -21.59 36.87 37.86
CA LEU A 20 -20.96 37.49 36.68
C LEU A 20 -19.42 37.58 36.75
N PRO A 21 -18.79 38.00 37.86
CA PRO A 21 -17.34 38.02 37.99
C PRO A 21 -16.72 36.61 37.95
N CYS A 22 -17.38 35.62 38.54
CA CYS A 22 -16.92 34.23 38.54
C CYS A 22 -17.01 33.60 37.14
N VAL A 23 -18.10 33.86 36.41
CA VAL A 23 -18.26 33.42 35.02
C VAL A 23 -17.26 34.11 34.10
N ALA A 24 -17.01 35.41 34.29
CA ALA A 24 -15.99 36.16 33.55
C ALA A 24 -14.56 35.65 33.85
N ALA A 25 -14.27 35.30 35.10
CA ALA A 25 -12.98 34.72 35.49
C ALA A 25 -12.78 33.32 34.89
N HIS A 26 -13.81 32.47 34.87
CA HIS A 26 -13.75 31.17 34.19
C HIS A 26 -13.63 31.29 32.66
N LEU A 27 -14.34 32.23 32.03
CA LEU A 27 -14.16 32.51 30.61
C LEU A 27 -12.75 33.03 30.30
N ASN A 28 -12.20 33.93 31.11
CA ASN A 28 -10.81 34.39 30.97
C ASN A 28 -9.80 33.27 31.19
N GLN A 29 -10.04 32.36 32.13
CA GLN A 29 -9.18 31.19 32.35
C GLN A 29 -9.25 30.23 31.16
N ILE A 30 -10.45 29.93 30.64
CA ILE A 30 -10.62 29.11 29.43
C ILE A 30 -9.94 29.76 28.22
N ILE A 31 -10.03 31.09 28.08
CA ILE A 31 -9.37 31.84 27.02
C ILE A 31 -7.84 31.77 27.18
N MET A 32 -7.31 31.98 28.38
CA MET A 32 -5.86 31.88 28.68
C MET A 32 -5.33 30.46 28.46
N ASP A 33 -6.06 29.44 28.91
CA ASP A 33 -5.70 28.03 28.71
C ASP A 33 -5.79 27.67 27.23
N SER A 34 -6.77 28.21 26.49
CA SER A 34 -6.84 28.09 25.03
C SER A 34 -5.68 28.79 24.34
N PHE A 35 -5.25 29.97 24.80
CA PHE A 35 -4.06 30.65 24.29
C PHE A 35 -2.77 29.87 24.58
N LEU A 36 -2.67 29.19 25.73
CA LEU A 36 -1.56 28.30 26.08
C LEU A 36 -1.54 27.04 25.22
N VAL A 37 -2.69 26.42 24.95
CA VAL A 37 -2.82 25.29 24.02
C VAL A 37 -2.53 25.73 22.58
N ILE A 38 -2.98 26.91 22.17
CA ILE A 38 -2.69 27.51 20.86
C ILE A 38 -1.20 27.83 20.75
N SER A 39 -0.54 28.37 21.78
CA SER A 39 0.89 28.67 21.73
C SER A 39 1.76 27.42 21.75
N GLY A 40 1.35 26.36 22.47
CA GLY A 40 1.94 25.02 22.35
C GLY A 40 1.74 24.42 20.95
N SER A 41 0.54 24.57 20.37
CA SER A 41 0.23 24.14 19.01
C SER A 41 1.02 24.93 17.96
N VAL A 42 1.20 26.24 18.13
CA VAL A 42 2.00 27.12 17.26
C VAL A 42 3.49 26.75 17.32
N MET A 43 3.98 26.32 18.49
CA MET A 43 5.36 25.84 18.63
C MET A 43 5.58 24.50 17.89
N ILE A 44 4.56 23.63 17.86
CA ILE A 44 4.57 22.36 17.11
C ILE A 44 4.40 22.60 15.60
N LEU A 45 3.54 23.54 15.19
CA LEU A 45 3.37 23.95 13.79
C LEU A 45 4.68 24.51 13.21
N ARG A 46 5.51 25.18 14.01
CA ARG A 46 6.83 25.68 13.59
C ARG A 46 7.82 24.55 13.26
N GLN A 47 7.70 23.37 13.86
CA GLN A 47 8.63 22.25 13.66
C GLN A 47 8.25 21.36 12.46
N ASN A 48 6.95 21.22 12.16
CA ASN A 48 6.45 20.22 11.21
C ASN A 48 5.67 20.77 10.00
N MET A 49 5.40 22.08 9.94
CA MET A 49 4.70 22.71 8.81
C MET A 49 5.70 23.29 7.80
N PRO A 50 5.49 23.11 6.48
CA PRO A 50 6.28 23.78 5.45
C PRO A 50 6.32 25.30 5.70
N ARG A 51 7.52 25.88 5.66
CA ARG A 51 7.79 27.29 6.00
C ARG A 51 6.84 28.28 5.31
N GLN A 52 6.41 27.96 4.09
CA GLN A 52 5.46 28.78 3.31
C GLN A 52 4.04 28.80 3.91
N ILE A 53 3.53 27.68 4.40
CA ILE A 53 2.18 27.61 5.01
C ILE A 53 2.18 28.35 6.36
N PHE A 54 3.27 28.25 7.12
CA PHE A 54 3.42 28.97 8.39
C PHE A 54 3.44 30.49 8.20
N ILE A 55 4.13 30.98 7.15
CA ILE A 55 4.15 32.41 6.79
C ILE A 55 2.76 32.89 6.35
N VAL A 56 2.02 32.09 5.58
CA VAL A 56 0.63 32.40 5.19
C VAL A 56 -0.28 32.48 6.41
N LEU A 57 -0.14 31.56 7.37
CA LEU A 57 -0.90 31.58 8.63
C LEU A 57 -0.64 32.87 9.43
N ILE A 58 0.63 33.27 9.57
CA ILE A 58 1.02 34.50 10.26
C ILE A 58 0.46 35.74 9.56
N ASN A 59 0.52 35.78 8.22
CA ASN A 59 -0.01 36.88 7.42
C ASN A 59 -1.54 36.98 7.47
N ILE A 60 -2.24 35.85 7.60
CA ILE A 60 -3.69 35.83 7.81
C ILE A 60 -3.99 36.39 9.20
N LEU A 61 -3.31 35.88 10.24
CA LEU A 61 -3.50 36.30 11.63
C LEU A 61 -3.16 37.79 11.86
N SER A 62 -2.13 38.32 11.19
CA SER A 62 -1.73 39.73 11.31
C SER A 62 -2.69 40.71 10.62
N ASN A 63 -3.43 40.25 9.61
CA ASN A 63 -4.44 41.01 8.88
C ASN A 63 -5.86 40.91 9.51
N LEU A 64 -6.03 40.19 10.62
CA LEU A 64 -7.33 40.11 11.32
C LEU A 64 -7.67 41.40 12.10
N ARG A 65 -6.74 42.36 12.20
CA ARG A 65 -6.95 43.65 12.89
C ARG A 65 -8.03 44.48 12.19
N GLY A 66 -9.28 44.33 12.64
CA GLY A 66 -10.42 45.09 12.13
C GLY A 66 -11.69 44.27 11.89
N LEU A 67 -11.69 42.96 12.16
CA LEU A 67 -12.91 42.15 12.13
C LEU A 67 -13.60 42.14 13.51
N GLY A 68 -14.93 42.03 13.55
CA GLY A 68 -15.64 41.85 14.82
C GLY A 68 -15.21 40.55 15.51
N MET A 69 -15.15 40.56 16.85
CA MET A 69 -14.69 39.45 17.73
C MET A 69 -15.13 38.05 17.29
N PHE A 70 -16.37 37.88 16.81
CA PHE A 70 -16.88 36.60 16.29
C PHE A 70 -16.14 36.09 15.05
N ARG A 71 -15.75 36.96 14.12
CA ARG A 71 -15.00 36.59 12.92
C ARG A 71 -13.56 36.22 13.27
N GLU A 72 -12.93 36.90 14.23
CA GLU A 72 -11.59 36.56 14.71
C GLU A 72 -11.58 35.18 15.37
N ILE A 73 -12.55 34.90 16.26
CA ILE A 73 -12.74 33.58 16.88
C ILE A 73 -12.96 32.51 15.80
N ALA A 74 -13.82 32.77 14.81
CA ALA A 74 -14.09 31.82 13.74
C ALA A 74 -12.83 31.50 12.90
N VAL A 75 -11.99 32.49 12.60
CA VAL A 75 -10.72 32.27 11.88
C VAL A 75 -9.75 31.46 12.73
N VAL A 76 -9.60 31.76 14.02
CA VAL A 76 -8.72 31.00 14.92
C VAL A 76 -9.17 29.54 15.04
N LEU A 77 -10.48 29.31 15.20
CA LEU A 77 -11.04 27.95 15.23
C LEU A 77 -10.81 27.21 13.90
N LEU A 78 -10.99 27.88 12.76
CA LEU A 78 -10.71 27.30 11.45
C LEU A 78 -9.23 26.93 11.31
N ILE A 79 -8.32 27.81 11.70
CA ILE A 79 -6.87 27.54 11.66
C ILE A 79 -6.52 26.36 12.58
N GLY A 80 -7.06 26.34 13.80
CA GLY A 80 -6.86 25.23 14.73
C GLY A 80 -7.39 23.90 14.18
N PHE A 81 -8.56 23.91 13.56
CA PHE A 81 -9.14 22.75 12.90
C PHE A 81 -8.28 22.28 11.71
N LEU A 82 -7.81 23.19 10.85
CA LEU A 82 -6.96 22.86 9.71
C LEU A 82 -5.60 22.29 10.16
N ALA A 83 -5.01 22.86 11.22
CA ALA A 83 -3.78 22.36 11.81
C ALA A 83 -3.97 20.94 12.38
N TRP A 84 -5.06 20.72 13.13
CA TRP A 84 -5.41 19.40 13.64
C TRP A 84 -5.67 18.39 12.51
N ALA A 85 -6.44 18.77 11.49
CA ALA A 85 -6.74 17.92 10.34
C ALA A 85 -5.47 17.55 9.56
N TYR A 86 -4.55 18.52 9.36
CA TYR A 86 -3.25 18.26 8.74
C TYR A 86 -2.42 17.27 9.58
N GLN A 87 -2.32 17.48 10.89
CA GLN A 87 -1.58 16.57 11.78
C GLN A 87 -2.19 15.16 11.81
N ALA A 88 -3.52 15.06 11.81
CA ALA A 88 -4.21 13.78 11.75
C ALA A 88 -3.99 13.05 10.41
N ALA A 89 -3.85 13.80 9.31
CA ALA A 89 -3.61 13.24 7.99
C ALA A 89 -2.14 12.93 7.71
N TYR A 90 -1.22 13.59 8.42
CA TYR A 90 0.20 13.43 8.21
C TYR A 90 0.68 12.09 8.79
N PRO A 91 1.24 11.20 7.96
CA PRO A 91 1.72 9.91 8.43
C PRO A 91 2.99 10.05 9.29
N PRO A 92 3.22 9.13 10.25
CA PRO A 92 4.46 9.09 11.00
C PRO A 92 5.64 8.75 10.07
N PRO A 93 6.86 9.22 10.38
CA PRO A 93 8.05 8.82 9.63
C PRO A 93 8.29 7.31 9.74
N PRO A 94 8.88 6.68 8.71
CA PRO A 94 9.16 5.25 8.74
C PRO A 94 10.21 4.92 9.80
N LYS A 95 10.04 3.76 10.44
CA LYS A 95 11.02 3.19 11.38
C LYS A 95 12.08 2.42 10.61
N LEU A 96 13.05 3.12 10.04
CA LEU A 96 14.07 2.53 9.17
C LEU A 96 14.85 1.42 9.89
N CYS A 97 15.03 0.28 9.23
CA CYS A 97 15.78 -0.83 9.80
C CYS A 97 17.26 -0.47 9.98
N GLY A 98 17.83 -0.76 11.15
CA GLY A 98 19.20 -0.41 11.51
C GLY A 98 19.41 1.03 11.99
N SER A 99 18.36 1.86 12.03
CA SER A 99 18.41 3.19 12.63
C SER A 99 18.27 3.15 14.16
N LEU A 100 18.64 4.23 14.86
CA LEU A 100 18.47 4.33 16.32
C LEU A 100 16.98 4.22 16.68
N GLY A 101 16.62 3.16 17.40
CA GLY A 101 15.22 2.85 17.77
C GLY A 101 14.39 2.20 16.66
N GLY A 102 14.98 1.90 15.51
CA GLY A 102 14.37 1.12 14.43
C GLY A 102 14.53 -0.40 14.61
N PRO A 103 13.81 -1.22 13.81
CA PRO A 103 13.98 -2.67 13.80
C PRO A 103 15.42 -3.08 13.41
N PRO A 104 15.92 -4.24 13.87
CA PRO A 104 17.24 -4.72 13.47
C PRO A 104 17.26 -5.17 12.02
N ILE A 105 18.44 -5.11 11.41
CA ILE A 105 18.72 -5.77 10.13
C ILE A 105 19.25 -7.17 10.45
N THR A 106 18.59 -8.18 9.92
CA THR A 106 18.87 -9.60 10.15
C THR A 106 19.03 -10.39 8.86
N ALA A 107 18.48 -9.91 7.74
CA ALA A 107 18.56 -10.57 6.46
C ALA A 107 19.71 -10.04 5.57
N PRO A 108 20.19 -10.85 4.61
CA PRO A 108 21.02 -10.36 3.52
C PRO A 108 20.33 -9.21 2.77
N ARG A 109 21.12 -8.20 2.40
CA ARG A 109 20.65 -7.08 1.60
C ARG A 109 21.66 -6.71 0.53
N ILE A 110 21.16 -6.27 -0.62
CA ILE A 110 21.96 -5.60 -1.64
C ILE A 110 21.76 -4.09 -1.53
N LYS A 111 22.72 -3.31 -2.02
CA LYS A 111 22.61 -1.86 -2.11
C LYS A 111 22.38 -1.47 -3.57
N LEU A 112 21.25 -0.82 -3.84
CA LEU A 112 20.89 -0.28 -5.15
C LEU A 112 21.73 0.95 -5.49
N ARG A 113 21.73 1.33 -6.78
CA ARG A 113 22.45 2.50 -7.31
C ARG A 113 22.01 3.81 -6.67
N ASP A 114 20.74 3.92 -6.27
CA ASP A 114 20.20 5.09 -5.59
C ASP A 114 20.51 5.15 -4.08
N GLY A 115 21.21 4.12 -3.57
CA GLY A 115 21.65 4.02 -2.18
C GLY A 115 20.71 3.26 -1.25
N ARG A 116 19.48 2.94 -1.69
CA ARG A 116 18.55 2.07 -0.93
C ARG A 116 19.07 0.65 -0.83
N HIS A 117 18.63 -0.08 0.19
CA HIS A 117 18.89 -1.51 0.32
C HIS A 117 17.63 -2.33 0.05
N LEU A 118 17.79 -3.44 -0.67
CA LEU A 118 16.75 -4.47 -0.77
C LEU A 118 17.16 -5.69 0.03
N ALA A 119 16.30 -6.07 0.97
CA ALA A 119 16.44 -7.32 1.70
C ALA A 119 15.83 -8.47 0.91
N TYR A 120 16.54 -9.59 0.85
CA TYR A 120 16.15 -10.73 0.03
C TYR A 120 16.37 -12.06 0.76
N LYS A 121 15.81 -13.13 0.18
CA LYS A 121 15.92 -14.50 0.65
C LYS A 121 16.00 -15.44 -0.55
N GLU A 122 16.97 -16.35 -0.49
CA GLU A 122 17.22 -17.36 -1.52
C GLU A 122 16.57 -18.68 -1.12
N HIS A 123 16.01 -19.41 -2.09
CA HIS A 123 15.33 -20.70 -1.87
C HIS A 123 15.59 -21.65 -3.06
N GLY A 124 15.36 -22.95 -2.86
CA GLY A 124 15.54 -23.96 -3.90
C GLY A 124 16.98 -24.45 -4.03
N VAL A 125 17.36 -24.92 -5.23
CA VAL A 125 18.73 -25.37 -5.49
C VAL A 125 19.72 -24.20 -5.51
N SER A 126 21.02 -24.48 -5.42
CA SER A 126 22.01 -23.40 -5.45
C SER A 126 21.98 -22.64 -6.78
N ARG A 127 22.20 -21.33 -6.71
CA ARG A 127 22.19 -20.44 -7.87
C ARG A 127 23.18 -20.86 -8.96
N GLU A 128 24.30 -21.46 -8.56
CA GLU A 128 25.39 -21.89 -9.44
C GLU A 128 25.02 -23.12 -10.27
N THR A 129 24.14 -23.99 -9.77
CA THR A 129 23.69 -25.21 -10.47
C THR A 129 22.28 -25.09 -11.05
N ALA A 130 21.55 -24.04 -10.68
CA ALA A 130 20.18 -23.80 -11.12
C ALA A 130 20.06 -23.69 -12.65
N LYS A 131 19.11 -24.44 -13.21
CA LYS A 131 18.68 -24.33 -14.60
C LYS A 131 17.78 -23.11 -14.81
N TYR A 132 16.91 -22.86 -13.84
CA TYR A 132 15.96 -21.75 -13.88
C TYR A 132 16.14 -20.86 -12.66
N LYS A 133 16.27 -19.55 -12.89
CA LYS A 133 16.43 -18.53 -11.85
C LYS A 133 15.22 -17.62 -11.87
N ILE A 134 14.54 -17.54 -10.73
CA ILE A 134 13.23 -16.90 -10.63
C ILE A 134 13.25 -15.84 -9.53
N ILE A 135 12.80 -14.63 -9.87
CA ILE A 135 12.50 -13.60 -8.87
C ILE A 135 11.01 -13.71 -8.50
N TYR A 136 10.72 -13.94 -7.22
CA TYR A 136 9.37 -13.99 -6.69
C TYR A 136 9.00 -12.67 -5.99
N VAL A 137 7.89 -12.07 -6.41
CA VAL A 137 7.36 -10.81 -5.89
C VAL A 137 6.15 -11.10 -4.99
N HIS A 138 6.29 -10.82 -3.69
CA HIS A 138 5.25 -11.07 -2.71
C HIS A 138 4.05 -10.11 -2.84
N GLY A 139 2.89 -10.57 -2.36
CA GLY A 139 1.64 -9.80 -2.35
C GLY A 139 1.55 -8.73 -1.25
N PHE A 140 0.33 -8.25 -1.04
CA PHE A 140 0.00 -7.26 -0.02
C PHE A 140 0.18 -7.83 1.40
N SER A 141 0.65 -7.01 2.35
CA SER A 141 0.89 -7.42 3.75
C SER A 141 1.83 -8.65 3.91
N SER A 142 2.72 -8.88 2.96
CA SER A 142 3.64 -10.02 2.93
C SER A 142 5.11 -9.57 2.99
N SER A 143 6.05 -10.51 2.94
CA SER A 143 7.48 -10.27 2.99
C SER A 143 8.24 -11.27 2.12
N LYS A 144 9.56 -11.09 2.00
CA LYS A 144 10.49 -12.05 1.37
C LYS A 144 10.39 -13.46 1.93
N ASP A 145 9.86 -13.66 3.14
CA ASP A 145 9.75 -14.99 3.74
C ASP A 145 8.63 -15.83 3.13
N ALA A 146 7.67 -15.22 2.43
CA ALA A 146 6.46 -15.88 1.97
C ALA A 146 6.39 -15.97 0.44
N ILE A 147 6.84 -17.10 -0.11
CA ILE A 147 6.70 -17.43 -1.55
C ILE A 147 5.48 -18.31 -1.87
N GLY A 148 4.44 -18.24 -1.03
CA GLY A 148 3.21 -19.03 -1.21
C GLY A 148 3.43 -20.53 -0.99
N GLY A 149 2.71 -21.37 -1.75
CA GLY A 149 2.90 -22.82 -1.74
C GLY A 149 4.19 -23.31 -2.40
N LEU A 150 4.97 -22.42 -3.05
CA LEU A 150 6.23 -22.79 -3.71
C LEU A 150 7.27 -23.29 -2.69
N THR A 151 7.30 -22.71 -1.48
CA THR A 151 8.11 -23.21 -0.36
C THR A 151 7.68 -24.57 0.18
N SER A 152 6.45 -25.00 -0.14
CA SER A 152 5.88 -26.26 0.32
C SER A 152 5.96 -27.36 -0.74
N LEU A 153 6.56 -27.09 -1.90
CA LEU A 153 6.85 -28.11 -2.88
C LEU A 153 7.92 -29.08 -2.33
N PRO A 154 7.80 -30.38 -2.62
CA PRO A 154 8.84 -31.35 -2.26
C PRO A 154 10.19 -30.92 -2.84
N LEU A 155 11.27 -31.11 -2.06
CA LEU A 155 12.61 -30.73 -2.50
C LEU A 155 12.99 -31.45 -3.79
N GLU A 156 12.52 -32.68 -3.97
CA GLU A 156 12.73 -33.50 -5.16
C GLU A 156 12.20 -32.82 -6.43
N VAL A 157 11.03 -32.15 -6.36
CA VAL A 157 10.46 -31.40 -7.50
C VAL A 157 11.33 -30.18 -7.83
N MET A 158 11.80 -29.49 -6.80
CA MET A 158 12.68 -28.33 -6.93
C MET A 158 14.04 -28.70 -7.52
N GLU A 159 14.60 -29.84 -7.11
CA GLU A 159 15.85 -30.41 -7.61
C GLU A 159 15.72 -30.93 -9.03
N GLU A 160 14.65 -31.67 -9.34
CA GLU A 160 14.36 -32.20 -10.68
C GLU A 160 14.22 -31.07 -11.71
N LEU A 161 13.50 -30.00 -11.35
CA LEU A 161 13.37 -28.83 -12.22
C LEU A 161 14.64 -27.97 -12.23
N GLY A 162 15.48 -28.06 -11.19
CA GLY A 162 16.67 -27.24 -11.02
C GLY A 162 16.35 -25.76 -10.80
N VAL A 163 15.38 -25.47 -9.92
CA VAL A 163 14.84 -24.11 -9.71
C VAL A 163 15.49 -23.41 -8.52
N TYR A 164 16.01 -22.22 -8.79
CA TYR A 164 16.44 -21.24 -7.78
C TYR A 164 15.41 -20.11 -7.72
N PHE A 165 14.98 -19.78 -6.50
CA PHE A 165 14.19 -18.58 -6.23
C PHE A 165 14.99 -17.56 -5.45
N VAL A 166 14.76 -16.30 -5.77
CA VAL A 166 14.98 -15.19 -4.84
C VAL A 166 13.70 -14.40 -4.65
N SER A 167 13.29 -14.23 -3.40
CA SER A 167 12.23 -13.32 -2.99
C SER A 167 12.85 -12.12 -2.28
N PHE A 168 12.20 -10.96 -2.37
CA PHE A 168 12.69 -9.74 -1.74
C PHE A 168 11.57 -8.98 -1.06
N ASP A 169 11.89 -8.24 -0.01
CA ASP A 169 10.96 -7.31 0.60
C ASP A 169 10.80 -6.14 -0.36
N ARG A 170 9.57 -5.87 -0.82
CA ARG A 170 9.31 -4.68 -1.65
C ARG A 170 9.68 -3.40 -0.87
N PRO A 171 10.00 -2.28 -1.53
CA PRO A 171 10.35 -1.04 -0.83
C PRO A 171 9.38 -0.71 0.30
N GLY A 172 9.91 -0.37 1.48
CA GLY A 172 9.12 -0.08 2.68
C GLY A 172 8.51 -1.28 3.43
N TYR A 173 8.55 -2.48 2.84
CA TYR A 173 8.21 -3.73 3.54
C TYR A 173 9.46 -4.29 4.23
N GLY A 174 9.23 -5.03 5.32
CA GLY A 174 10.27 -5.85 5.95
C GLY A 174 11.54 -5.04 6.24
N GLU A 175 12.66 -5.46 5.66
CA GLU A 175 13.99 -4.88 5.87
C GLU A 175 14.54 -4.10 4.65
N SER A 176 13.71 -3.92 3.61
CA SER A 176 14.05 -3.10 2.45
C SER A 176 13.80 -1.62 2.71
N ASP A 177 14.74 -0.77 2.32
CA ASP A 177 14.61 0.67 2.50
C ASP A 177 13.37 1.20 1.73
N PRO A 178 12.63 2.18 2.30
CA PRO A 178 11.56 2.89 1.62
C PRO A 178 12.00 3.56 0.31
N ASP A 179 11.12 3.55 -0.69
CA ASP A 179 11.26 4.37 -1.91
C ASP A 179 10.27 5.54 -1.86
N SER A 180 10.79 6.75 -1.58
CA SER A 180 9.98 7.98 -1.56
C SER A 180 9.38 8.35 -2.93
N LYS A 181 9.96 7.84 -4.02
CA LYS A 181 9.55 8.06 -5.41
C LYS A 181 9.01 6.78 -6.05
N ARG A 182 8.46 5.85 -5.24
CA ARG A 182 7.97 4.55 -5.69
C ARG A 182 7.00 4.70 -6.87
N THR A 183 7.33 4.02 -7.96
CA THR A 183 6.53 3.91 -9.17
C THR A 183 6.58 2.47 -9.68
N PRO A 184 5.66 2.06 -10.59
CA PRO A 184 5.81 0.78 -11.28
C PRO A 184 7.17 0.62 -11.98
N LYS A 185 7.73 1.72 -12.50
CA LYS A 185 9.04 1.73 -13.15
C LYS A 185 10.18 1.52 -12.16
N SER A 186 10.20 2.23 -11.03
CA SER A 186 11.26 2.07 -10.04
C SER A 186 11.28 0.65 -9.46
N LEU A 187 10.12 0.04 -9.24
CA LEU A 187 10.02 -1.37 -8.81
C LEU A 187 10.57 -2.36 -9.86
N ALA A 188 10.34 -2.11 -11.14
CA ALA A 188 10.93 -2.93 -12.20
C ALA A 188 12.46 -2.78 -12.26
N SER A 189 12.97 -1.57 -12.07
CA SER A 189 14.42 -1.30 -11.96
C SER A 189 15.04 -1.96 -10.72
N ASP A 190 14.36 -1.95 -9.58
CA ASP A 190 14.77 -2.64 -8.35
C ASP A 190 14.98 -4.15 -8.60
N ILE A 191 14.08 -4.77 -9.36
CA ILE A 191 14.17 -6.19 -9.75
C ILE A 191 15.35 -6.43 -10.70
N GLU A 192 15.57 -5.54 -11.66
CA GLU A 192 16.72 -5.64 -12.58
C GLU A 192 18.05 -5.54 -11.81
N GLU A 193 18.17 -4.58 -10.90
CA GLU A 193 19.36 -4.40 -10.07
C GLU A 193 19.56 -5.58 -9.10
N LEU A 194 18.47 -6.16 -8.57
CA LEU A 194 18.53 -7.38 -7.77
C LEU A 194 19.10 -8.55 -8.57
N ALA A 195 18.62 -8.74 -9.79
CA ALA A 195 19.12 -9.78 -10.68
C ALA A 195 20.61 -9.60 -11.01
N ASP A 196 21.04 -8.36 -11.27
CA ASP A 196 22.43 -8.03 -11.58
C ASP A 196 23.35 -8.28 -10.39
N HIS A 197 22.99 -7.79 -9.20
CA HIS A 197 23.78 -7.97 -7.98
C HIS A 197 23.94 -9.44 -7.59
N LEU A 198 22.90 -10.24 -7.82
CA LEU A 198 22.93 -11.67 -7.53
C LEU A 198 23.50 -12.50 -8.68
N GLY A 199 23.87 -11.91 -9.82
CA GLY A 199 24.42 -12.67 -10.94
C GLY A 199 23.43 -13.70 -11.51
N LEU A 200 22.15 -13.32 -11.65
CA LEU A 200 21.14 -14.22 -12.20
C LEU A 200 21.31 -14.47 -13.71
N GLY A 201 22.14 -13.67 -14.38
CA GLY A 201 22.42 -13.77 -15.80
C GLY A 201 21.72 -12.69 -16.61
N SER A 202 21.81 -12.80 -17.94
CA SER A 202 21.22 -11.82 -18.87
C SER A 202 19.69 -11.82 -18.81
N LYS A 203 19.08 -12.99 -18.61
CA LYS A 203 17.63 -13.15 -18.45
C LYS A 203 17.28 -14.05 -17.27
N PHE A 204 16.12 -13.79 -16.67
CA PHE A 204 15.56 -14.54 -15.54
C PHE A 204 14.03 -14.61 -15.66
N TYR A 205 13.39 -15.45 -14.84
CA TYR A 205 11.93 -15.52 -14.78
C TYR A 205 11.41 -14.65 -13.63
N VAL A 206 10.19 -14.13 -13.76
CA VAL A 206 9.54 -13.38 -12.67
C VAL A 206 8.15 -13.97 -12.36
N ILE A 207 7.86 -14.14 -11.08
CA ILE A 207 6.54 -14.57 -10.61
C ILE A 207 6.03 -13.52 -9.63
N GLY A 208 4.80 -13.04 -9.82
CA GLY A 208 4.17 -12.06 -8.93
C GLY A 208 2.83 -12.56 -8.44
N PHE A 209 2.66 -12.60 -7.11
CA PHE A 209 1.39 -12.97 -6.49
C PHE A 209 0.61 -11.74 -6.02
N SER A 210 -0.68 -11.67 -6.35
CA SER A 210 -1.57 -10.61 -5.89
C SER A 210 -1.04 -9.22 -6.26
N MET A 211 -0.74 -8.36 -5.27
CA MET A 211 -0.09 -7.07 -5.52
C MET A 211 1.28 -7.20 -6.22
N GLY A 212 1.98 -8.33 -6.05
CA GLY A 212 3.20 -8.64 -6.80
C GLY A 212 2.97 -8.75 -8.30
N GLY A 213 1.75 -9.11 -8.74
CA GLY A 213 1.39 -9.12 -10.17
C GLY A 213 1.42 -7.72 -10.80
N GLN A 214 1.13 -6.66 -10.04
CA GLN A 214 1.28 -5.28 -10.52
C GLN A 214 2.75 -4.93 -10.79
N VAL A 215 3.66 -5.48 -10.00
CA VAL A 215 5.09 -5.32 -10.24
C VAL A 215 5.51 -6.07 -11.51
N VAL A 216 4.96 -7.26 -11.75
CA VAL A 216 5.22 -8.02 -12.99
C VAL A 216 4.78 -7.24 -14.23
N TRP A 217 3.64 -6.52 -14.20
CA TRP A 217 3.26 -5.62 -15.29
C TRP A 217 4.32 -4.54 -15.54
N GLY A 218 4.91 -3.99 -14.48
CA GLY A 218 6.05 -3.07 -14.58
C GLY A 218 7.27 -3.74 -15.24
N CYS A 219 7.60 -4.97 -14.86
CA CYS A 219 8.69 -5.73 -15.48
C CYS A 219 8.46 -5.96 -16.98
N LEU A 220 7.25 -6.40 -17.36
CA LEU A 220 6.87 -6.62 -18.75
C LEU A 220 6.95 -5.33 -19.57
N LYS A 221 6.66 -4.17 -18.96
CA LYS A 221 6.74 -2.87 -19.62
C LYS A 221 8.18 -2.36 -19.77
N TYR A 222 8.97 -2.43 -18.70
CA TYR A 222 10.21 -1.65 -18.59
C TYR A 222 11.49 -2.47 -18.75
N ILE A 223 11.43 -3.77 -18.44
CA ILE A 223 12.59 -4.68 -18.55
C ILE A 223 12.26 -5.98 -19.30
N PRO A 224 11.44 -5.99 -20.38
CA PRO A 224 11.10 -7.23 -21.08
C PRO A 224 12.34 -7.93 -21.64
N HIS A 225 13.40 -7.18 -21.98
CA HIS A 225 14.69 -7.72 -22.44
C HIS A 225 15.41 -8.59 -21.41
N ARG A 226 15.07 -8.45 -20.12
CA ARG A 226 15.61 -9.24 -19.01
C ARG A 226 14.79 -10.48 -18.66
N LEU A 227 13.64 -10.68 -19.29
CA LEU A 227 12.74 -11.76 -18.93
C LEU A 227 12.92 -12.98 -19.85
N SER A 228 12.97 -14.17 -19.25
CA SER A 228 12.80 -15.46 -19.94
C SER A 228 11.35 -15.94 -19.92
N GLY A 229 10.53 -15.38 -19.02
CA GLY A 229 9.11 -15.69 -18.87
C GLY A 229 8.56 -15.01 -17.64
N ALA A 230 7.23 -14.89 -17.55
CA ALA A 230 6.57 -14.25 -16.42
C ALA A 230 5.29 -15.00 -16.02
N THR A 231 5.01 -15.05 -14.72
CA THR A 231 3.72 -15.53 -14.20
C THR A 231 3.08 -14.49 -13.31
N LEU A 232 1.83 -14.14 -13.62
CA LEU A 232 0.94 -13.39 -12.75
C LEU A 232 -0.02 -14.36 -12.04
N ILE A 233 -0.05 -14.32 -10.72
CA ILE A 233 -0.88 -15.20 -9.90
C ILE A 233 -1.88 -14.33 -9.13
N ALA A 234 -3.17 -14.49 -9.41
CA ALA A 234 -4.26 -13.67 -8.86
C ALA A 234 -3.97 -12.15 -8.88
N PRO A 235 -3.47 -11.57 -10.00
CA PRO A 235 -2.85 -10.25 -9.97
C PRO A 235 -3.84 -9.13 -9.64
N VAL A 236 -3.51 -8.27 -8.68
CA VAL A 236 -4.38 -7.12 -8.34
C VAL A 236 -4.54 -6.19 -9.53
N VAL A 237 -5.78 -5.81 -9.83
CA VAL A 237 -6.13 -4.92 -10.94
C VAL A 237 -6.38 -3.51 -10.42
N ASN A 238 -5.84 -2.52 -11.14
CA ASN A 238 -6.25 -1.13 -10.95
C ASN A 238 -7.51 -0.86 -11.77
N TYR A 239 -8.64 -0.64 -11.09
CA TYR A 239 -9.95 -0.40 -11.70
C TYR A 239 -10.02 0.84 -12.60
N TRP A 240 -8.98 1.70 -12.55
CA TRP A 240 -8.87 2.94 -13.32
C TRP A 240 -7.91 2.84 -14.52
N TRP A 241 -7.43 1.64 -14.89
CA TRP A 241 -6.70 1.49 -16.16
C TRP A 241 -7.59 1.86 -17.35
N PRO A 242 -7.18 2.82 -18.21
CA PRO A 242 -8.00 3.36 -19.30
C PRO A 242 -8.56 2.34 -20.29
N SER A 243 -7.84 1.24 -20.53
CA SER A 243 -8.23 0.22 -21.50
C SER A 243 -9.38 -0.68 -21.03
N PHE A 244 -9.81 -0.59 -19.76
CA PHE A 244 -11.04 -1.25 -19.34
C PHE A 244 -12.29 -0.49 -19.80
N PRO A 245 -13.30 -1.19 -20.33
CA PRO A 245 -14.63 -0.63 -20.50
C PRO A 245 -15.17 -0.12 -19.16
N ALA A 246 -15.62 1.13 -19.12
CA ALA A 246 -16.01 1.79 -17.86
C ALA A 246 -17.17 1.09 -17.12
N ASN A 247 -18.05 0.39 -17.84
CA ASN A 247 -19.10 -0.44 -17.25
C ASN A 247 -18.52 -1.70 -16.58
N LEU A 248 -17.57 -2.36 -17.24
CA LEU A 248 -16.94 -3.59 -16.75
C LEU A 248 -16.08 -3.33 -15.52
N SER A 249 -15.22 -2.31 -15.57
CA SER A 249 -14.40 -1.92 -14.42
C SER A 249 -15.27 -1.52 -13.22
N ARG A 250 -16.36 -0.79 -13.47
CA ARG A 250 -17.33 -0.42 -12.44
C ARG A 250 -18.00 -1.65 -11.82
N GLU A 251 -18.50 -2.58 -12.63
CA GLU A 251 -19.15 -3.80 -12.15
C GLU A 251 -18.21 -4.60 -11.25
N ALA A 252 -16.99 -4.88 -11.71
CA ALA A 252 -15.99 -5.61 -10.93
C ALA A 252 -15.61 -4.87 -9.64
N TYR A 253 -15.48 -3.54 -9.70
CA TYR A 253 -15.19 -2.72 -8.54
C TYR A 253 -16.29 -2.78 -7.47
N TYR A 254 -17.56 -2.82 -7.86
CA TYR A 254 -18.68 -2.91 -6.91
C TYR A 254 -18.87 -4.30 -6.30
N LEU A 255 -18.15 -5.33 -6.77
CA LEU A 255 -18.06 -6.63 -6.09
C LEU A 255 -17.23 -6.56 -4.80
N GLN A 256 -16.37 -5.54 -4.67
CA GLN A 256 -15.57 -5.33 -3.46
C GLN A 256 -16.46 -4.92 -2.28
N LEU A 257 -16.01 -5.20 -1.06
CA LEU A 257 -16.66 -4.71 0.16
C LEU A 257 -16.68 -3.17 0.16
N GLN A 258 -17.75 -2.58 0.72
CA GLN A 258 -17.95 -1.14 0.70
C GLN A 258 -16.76 -0.35 1.29
N GLN A 259 -16.11 -0.90 2.32
CA GLN A 259 -14.93 -0.29 2.95
C GLN A 259 -13.69 -0.33 2.05
N ASP A 260 -13.51 -1.37 1.25
CA ASP A 260 -12.42 -1.45 0.27
C ASP A 260 -12.70 -0.52 -0.90
N GLN A 261 -13.95 -0.45 -1.39
CA GLN A 261 -14.34 0.55 -2.39
C GLN A 261 -13.90 1.97 -1.95
N TRP A 262 -14.27 2.38 -0.74
CA TRP A 262 -13.83 3.70 -0.24
C TRP A 262 -12.32 3.82 -0.07
N THR A 263 -11.67 2.80 0.49
CA THR A 263 -10.21 2.80 0.64
C THR A 263 -9.50 2.99 -0.70
N LEU A 264 -9.92 2.27 -1.73
CA LEU A 264 -9.36 2.36 -3.08
C LEU A 264 -9.68 3.72 -3.73
N ARG A 265 -10.88 4.27 -3.53
CA ARG A 265 -11.22 5.65 -3.97
C ARG A 265 -10.31 6.69 -3.35
N VAL A 266 -10.04 6.59 -2.04
CA VAL A 266 -9.13 7.50 -1.35
C VAL A 266 -7.71 7.35 -1.90
N ALA A 267 -7.22 6.12 -2.05
CA ALA A 267 -5.90 5.85 -2.60
C ALA A 267 -5.73 6.41 -4.03
N HIS A 268 -6.78 6.32 -4.85
CA HIS A 268 -6.75 6.79 -6.24
C HIS A 268 -6.91 8.32 -6.36
N TYR A 269 -7.98 8.90 -5.79
CA TYR A 269 -8.34 10.30 -6.03
C TYR A 269 -7.68 11.28 -5.05
N THR A 270 -7.40 10.83 -3.82
CA THR A 270 -6.84 11.67 -2.76
C THR A 270 -5.74 10.92 -2.00
N PRO A 271 -4.67 10.46 -2.68
CA PRO A 271 -3.69 9.54 -2.10
C PRO A 271 -3.06 10.05 -0.80
N TRP A 272 -2.93 11.37 -0.63
CA TRP A 272 -2.40 11.99 0.60
C TRP A 272 -3.26 11.74 1.85
N LEU A 273 -4.54 11.35 1.70
CA LEU A 273 -5.45 10.96 2.80
C LEU A 273 -5.46 9.46 3.08
N THR A 274 -4.71 8.64 2.34
CA THR A 274 -4.76 7.17 2.48
C THR A 274 -4.40 6.71 3.89
N TYR A 275 -3.40 7.34 4.50
CA TYR A 275 -3.01 7.08 5.89
C TYR A 275 -4.16 7.38 6.86
N TRP A 276 -4.69 8.60 6.76
CA TRP A 276 -5.78 9.05 7.60
C TRP A 276 -6.96 8.08 7.51
N TRP A 277 -7.42 7.81 6.29
CA TRP A 277 -8.57 6.95 6.04
C TRP A 277 -8.44 5.59 6.71
N ASN A 278 -7.30 4.92 6.55
CA ASN A 278 -7.09 3.57 7.06
C ASN A 278 -6.79 3.49 8.57
N THR A 279 -6.59 4.62 9.24
CA THR A 279 -6.30 4.67 10.69
C THR A 279 -7.48 5.16 11.53
N GLN A 280 -8.62 5.43 10.89
CA GLN A 280 -9.82 5.90 11.57
C GLN A 280 -10.54 4.77 12.34
N LYS A 281 -11.13 5.13 13.48
CA LYS A 281 -11.90 4.20 14.34
C LYS A 281 -13.42 4.21 14.09
N TRP A 282 -13.91 5.23 13.40
CA TRP A 282 -15.34 5.54 13.22
C TRP A 282 -15.92 4.93 11.94
N PHE A 283 -15.06 4.44 11.05
CA PHE A 283 -15.41 3.61 9.92
C PHE A 283 -14.30 2.57 9.69
N PRO A 284 -14.62 1.40 9.13
CA PRO A 284 -13.64 0.34 8.94
C PRO A 284 -12.60 0.69 7.87
N ALA A 285 -11.34 0.31 8.13
CA ALA A 285 -10.24 0.35 7.16
C ALA A 285 -10.41 -0.73 6.08
N SER A 286 -9.43 -0.86 5.18
CA SER A 286 -9.42 -1.94 4.18
C SER A 286 -9.67 -3.31 4.82
N ALA A 287 -10.61 -4.07 4.25
CA ALA A 287 -10.95 -5.42 4.71
C ALA A 287 -9.82 -6.41 4.46
N VAL A 288 -9.09 -6.23 3.35
CA VAL A 288 -7.89 -7.01 3.02
C VAL A 288 -6.79 -6.76 4.05
N ALA A 289 -6.52 -5.49 4.38
CA ALA A 289 -5.54 -5.13 5.40
C ALA A 289 -5.93 -5.67 6.79
N ALA A 290 -7.21 -5.55 7.14
CA ALA A 290 -7.77 -6.06 8.39
C ALA A 290 -8.05 -7.58 8.39
N ARG A 291 -7.78 -8.29 7.28
CA ARG A 291 -7.99 -9.73 7.08
C ARG A 291 -9.37 -10.21 7.51
N ARG A 292 -10.39 -9.47 7.07
CA ARG A 292 -11.79 -9.75 7.32
C ARG A 292 -12.17 -11.11 6.70
N PRO A 293 -12.81 -12.05 7.43
CA PRO A 293 -13.24 -13.35 6.88
C PRO A 293 -14.05 -13.24 5.58
N GLU A 294 -14.77 -12.13 5.41
CA GLU A 294 -15.60 -11.81 4.25
C GLU A 294 -14.81 -11.72 2.93
N VAL A 295 -13.50 -11.43 2.98
CA VAL A 295 -12.65 -11.35 1.78
C VAL A 295 -12.11 -12.70 1.31
N PHE A 296 -12.42 -13.80 2.02
CA PHE A 296 -11.96 -15.14 1.70
C PHE A 296 -13.09 -16.00 1.13
N SER A 297 -12.77 -16.81 0.11
CA SER A 297 -13.68 -17.85 -0.39
C SER A 297 -13.78 -19.03 0.60
N ARG A 298 -14.63 -20.01 0.30
CA ARG A 298 -14.73 -21.23 1.12
C ARG A 298 -13.40 -21.98 1.18
N GLN A 299 -12.73 -22.15 0.03
CA GLN A 299 -11.43 -22.83 -0.04
C GLN A 299 -10.33 -22.03 0.66
N ASP A 300 -10.37 -20.70 0.57
CA ASP A 300 -9.39 -19.86 1.27
C ASP A 300 -9.48 -20.03 2.79
N LEU A 301 -10.69 -20.13 3.34
CA LEU A 301 -10.92 -20.37 4.76
C LEU A 301 -10.32 -21.71 5.24
N GLU A 302 -10.32 -22.74 4.39
CA GLU A 302 -9.68 -24.03 4.68
C GLU A 302 -8.14 -23.93 4.75
N LEU A 303 -7.55 -22.95 4.05
CA LEU A 303 -6.11 -22.71 3.98
C LEU A 303 -5.58 -21.71 5.01
N LEU A 304 -6.45 -20.97 5.71
CA LEU A 304 -6.03 -19.90 6.62
C LEU A 304 -5.05 -20.37 7.71
N SER A 305 -5.20 -21.59 8.21
CA SER A 305 -4.30 -22.16 9.23
C SER A 305 -2.89 -22.38 8.68
N THR A 306 -2.76 -22.83 7.43
CA THR A 306 -1.49 -23.00 6.72
C THR A 306 -0.83 -21.66 6.41
N VAL A 307 -1.63 -20.63 6.08
CA VAL A 307 -1.11 -19.30 5.72
C VAL A 307 -0.76 -18.45 6.95
N ALA A 308 -1.42 -18.67 8.10
CA ALA A 308 -1.21 -17.88 9.32
C ALA A 308 0.25 -17.85 9.81
N GLY A 309 1.03 -18.92 9.59
CA GLY A 309 2.45 -18.98 9.94
C GLY A 309 3.38 -18.12 9.06
N SER A 310 2.92 -17.71 7.87
CA SER A 310 3.70 -16.91 6.92
C SER A 310 3.58 -15.39 7.14
N GLN A 311 2.66 -14.96 8.01
CA GLN A 311 2.26 -13.56 8.13
C GLN A 311 2.77 -12.95 9.43
N THR A 312 3.95 -12.35 9.35
CA THR A 312 4.65 -11.80 10.51
C THR A 312 4.44 -10.28 10.64
N PRO A 313 4.49 -9.72 11.86
CA PRO A 313 4.67 -8.29 12.09
C PRO A 313 5.87 -7.67 11.35
N LYS A 314 6.75 -8.50 10.76
CA LYS A 314 7.92 -8.06 9.98
C LYS A 314 7.50 -7.30 8.73
N ALA A 315 6.43 -7.69 8.04
CA ALA A 315 6.01 -7.02 6.79
C ALA A 315 5.81 -5.51 6.99
N THR A 316 5.24 -5.13 8.14
CA THR A 316 4.90 -3.74 8.50
C THR A 316 5.83 -3.15 9.56
N GLN A 317 6.98 -3.76 9.85
CA GLN A 317 7.85 -3.36 10.97
C GLN A 317 8.41 -1.92 10.84
N GLN A 318 8.50 -1.41 9.61
CA GLN A 318 8.88 -0.03 9.33
C GLN A 318 7.72 0.98 9.44
N GLY A 319 6.50 0.49 9.70
CA GLY A 319 5.26 1.24 9.81
C GLY A 319 4.24 0.88 8.73
N GLU A 320 2.95 0.87 9.09
CA GLU A 320 1.85 0.55 8.17
C GLU A 320 1.72 1.55 7.02
N PHE A 321 2.08 2.82 7.25
CA PHE A 321 2.05 3.81 6.20
C PHE A 321 3.00 3.45 5.06
N GLU A 322 4.27 3.22 5.37
CA GLU A 322 5.31 3.01 4.35
C GLU A 322 5.22 1.63 3.67
N SER A 323 4.60 0.67 4.34
CA SER A 323 4.26 -0.64 3.79
C SER A 323 2.89 -0.58 3.10
N LEU A 324 1.81 -0.84 3.83
CA LEU A 324 0.47 -1.05 3.30
C LEU A 324 -0.10 0.16 2.56
N HIS A 325 -0.07 1.35 3.18
CA HIS A 325 -0.76 2.51 2.60
C HIS A 325 -0.03 3.07 1.37
N ARG A 326 1.31 3.12 1.38
CA ARG A 326 2.08 3.48 0.17
C ARG A 326 1.86 2.49 -0.95
N ASP A 327 1.71 1.21 -0.63
CA ASP A 327 1.42 0.19 -1.64
C ASP A 327 0.06 0.41 -2.31
N LEU A 328 -0.97 0.73 -1.52
CA LEU A 328 -2.28 1.12 -2.06
C LEU A 328 -2.19 2.38 -2.93
N MET A 329 -1.46 3.41 -2.49
CA MET A 329 -1.30 4.66 -3.24
C MET A 329 -0.61 4.43 -4.60
N VAL A 330 0.39 3.54 -4.66
CA VAL A 330 1.10 3.24 -5.90
C VAL A 330 0.28 2.30 -6.79
N GLY A 331 -0.27 1.24 -6.22
CA GLY A 331 -0.98 0.20 -6.97
C GLY A 331 -2.31 0.68 -7.58
N PHE A 332 -3.03 1.55 -6.88
CA PHE A 332 -4.29 2.14 -7.33
C PHE A 332 -4.17 3.60 -7.77
N GLY A 333 -2.95 4.14 -7.77
CA GLY A 333 -2.66 5.48 -8.28
C GLY A 333 -2.73 5.56 -9.80
N LYS A 334 -2.31 6.70 -10.35
CA LYS A 334 -2.16 6.87 -11.80
C LYS A 334 -0.85 6.27 -12.27
N TRP A 335 -0.91 5.41 -13.28
CA TRP A 335 0.25 4.80 -13.90
C TRP A 335 0.61 5.52 -15.20
N GLU A 336 1.89 5.52 -15.54
CA GLU A 336 2.39 6.11 -16.80
C GLU A 336 2.12 5.23 -18.02
N PHE A 337 1.64 4.00 -17.82
CA PHE A 337 1.27 3.06 -18.86
C PHE A 337 0.02 2.27 -18.47
N ASP A 338 -0.67 1.76 -19.48
CA ASP A 338 -1.73 0.76 -19.32
C ASP A 338 -1.16 -0.64 -19.63
N PRO A 339 -1.32 -1.64 -18.73
CA PRO A 339 -0.89 -3.01 -19.00
C PRO A 339 -1.45 -3.61 -20.29
N MET A 340 -2.66 -3.23 -20.71
CA MET A 340 -3.31 -3.73 -21.92
C MET A 340 -2.78 -3.11 -23.22
N ASP A 341 -1.89 -2.13 -23.13
CA ASP A 341 -1.17 -1.54 -24.27
C ASP A 341 0.22 -2.17 -24.47
N ILE A 342 0.59 -3.17 -23.65
CA ILE A 342 1.86 -3.88 -23.78
C ILE A 342 1.77 -4.87 -24.95
N GLU A 343 2.69 -4.72 -25.91
CA GLU A 343 2.88 -5.69 -27.00
C GLU A 343 3.46 -7.01 -26.48
N ASN A 344 3.29 -8.10 -27.22
CA ASN A 344 3.84 -9.39 -26.83
C ASN A 344 5.36 -9.28 -26.59
N PRO A 345 5.85 -9.49 -25.35
CA PRO A 345 7.28 -9.40 -25.04
C PRO A 345 8.10 -10.56 -25.64
N PHE A 346 7.44 -11.64 -26.08
CA PHE A 346 8.06 -12.84 -26.64
C PHE A 346 7.46 -13.20 -28.01
N PRO A 347 7.65 -12.36 -29.05
CA PRO A 347 7.04 -12.57 -30.36
C PRO A 347 7.63 -13.79 -31.11
N ASN A 348 8.80 -14.29 -30.70
CA ASN A 348 9.46 -15.45 -31.30
C ASN A 348 9.32 -16.72 -30.45
N ASN A 349 8.39 -16.74 -29.48
CA ASN A 349 8.20 -17.83 -28.52
C ASN A 349 9.47 -18.17 -27.71
N GLU A 350 10.32 -17.17 -27.47
CA GLU A 350 11.53 -17.28 -26.63
C GLU A 350 11.24 -17.27 -25.13
N GLY A 351 9.96 -17.06 -24.77
CA GLY A 351 9.43 -17.04 -23.41
C GLY A 351 7.90 -17.04 -23.45
N SER A 352 7.28 -17.09 -22.28
CA SER A 352 5.82 -17.08 -22.15
C SER A 352 5.37 -16.21 -20.98
N VAL A 353 4.13 -15.71 -21.06
CA VAL A 353 3.46 -15.05 -19.95
C VAL A 353 2.22 -15.83 -19.55
N HIS A 354 2.13 -16.19 -18.28
CA HIS A 354 1.02 -16.95 -17.72
C HIS A 354 0.22 -16.09 -16.74
N LEU A 355 -1.11 -16.19 -16.76
CA LEU A 355 -1.99 -15.53 -15.81
C LEU A 355 -2.90 -16.58 -15.17
N TRP A 356 -2.74 -16.79 -13.87
CA TRP A 356 -3.52 -17.74 -13.08
C TRP A 356 -4.53 -17.02 -12.20
N GLN A 357 -5.78 -17.46 -12.22
CA GLN A 357 -6.86 -16.83 -11.45
C GLN A 357 -7.86 -17.89 -10.93
N GLY A 358 -8.24 -17.79 -9.65
CA GLY A 358 -9.38 -18.52 -9.12
C GLY A 358 -10.69 -17.78 -9.44
N ASP A 359 -11.72 -18.50 -9.87
CA ASP A 359 -13.01 -17.90 -10.23
C ASP A 359 -13.90 -17.53 -9.02
N GLU A 360 -13.58 -18.05 -7.83
CA GLU A 360 -14.19 -17.70 -6.54
C GLU A 360 -13.31 -16.74 -5.72
N ASP A 361 -12.27 -16.14 -6.31
CA ASP A 361 -11.44 -15.12 -5.66
C ASP A 361 -12.27 -13.88 -5.28
N ARG A 362 -12.41 -13.64 -3.98
CA ARG A 362 -13.17 -12.52 -3.41
C ARG A 362 -12.33 -11.26 -3.20
N MET A 363 -11.00 -11.37 -3.23
CA MET A 363 -10.12 -10.20 -3.14
C MET A 363 -9.96 -9.54 -4.49
N VAL A 364 -9.71 -10.37 -5.52
CA VAL A 364 -9.50 -9.95 -6.90
C VAL A 364 -10.51 -10.67 -7.79
N PRO A 365 -11.67 -10.06 -8.05
CA PRO A 365 -12.70 -10.68 -8.88
C PRO A 365 -12.18 -11.05 -10.27
N VAL A 366 -12.44 -12.28 -10.68
CA VAL A 366 -11.98 -12.87 -11.96
C VAL A 366 -12.39 -12.08 -13.21
N THR A 367 -13.48 -11.30 -13.12
CA THR A 367 -14.11 -10.57 -14.23
C THR A 367 -13.11 -9.75 -15.05
N LEU A 368 -12.21 -9.00 -14.39
CA LEU A 368 -11.25 -8.16 -15.12
C LEU A 368 -10.10 -8.96 -15.71
N GLN A 369 -9.71 -10.10 -15.12
CA GLN A 369 -8.67 -10.96 -15.68
C GLN A 369 -9.12 -11.61 -16.99
N ARG A 370 -10.38 -12.04 -17.06
CA ARG A 370 -10.97 -12.56 -18.30
C ARG A 370 -10.87 -11.54 -19.43
N TYR A 371 -11.12 -10.26 -19.14
CA TYR A 371 -10.97 -9.18 -20.11
C TYR A 371 -9.52 -8.92 -20.50
N VAL A 372 -8.60 -8.89 -19.52
CA VAL A 372 -7.16 -8.75 -19.78
C VAL A 372 -6.67 -9.87 -20.70
N ALA A 373 -7.02 -11.12 -20.42
CA ALA A 373 -6.66 -12.28 -21.23
C ALA A 373 -7.25 -12.22 -22.65
N GLN A 374 -8.48 -11.74 -22.80
CA GLN A 374 -9.09 -11.51 -24.11
C GLN A 374 -8.36 -10.41 -24.90
N LYS A 375 -7.95 -9.33 -24.22
CA LYS A 375 -7.30 -8.18 -24.84
C LYS A 375 -5.84 -8.45 -25.20
N LEU A 376 -5.16 -9.29 -24.43
CA LEU A 376 -3.76 -9.67 -24.58
C LEU A 376 -3.64 -11.17 -24.90
N PRO A 377 -3.88 -11.59 -26.16
CA PRO A 377 -3.93 -13.00 -26.54
C PRO A 377 -2.57 -13.74 -26.41
N TRP A 378 -1.48 -13.01 -26.19
CA TRP A 378 -0.17 -13.56 -25.89
C TRP A 378 -0.03 -14.05 -24.43
N ILE A 379 -1.03 -13.81 -23.58
CA ILE A 379 -1.09 -14.35 -22.23
C ILE A 379 -1.76 -15.72 -22.25
N HIS A 380 -1.06 -16.71 -21.70
CA HIS A 380 -1.64 -18.01 -21.39
C HIS A 380 -2.48 -17.90 -20.11
N TYR A 381 -3.80 -17.81 -20.27
CA TYR A 381 -4.74 -17.68 -19.17
C TYR A 381 -5.17 -19.04 -18.61
N HIS A 382 -5.08 -19.16 -17.28
CA HIS A 382 -5.41 -20.34 -16.50
C HIS A 382 -6.43 -19.97 -15.44
N GLU A 383 -7.68 -20.38 -15.64
CA GLU A 383 -8.76 -20.17 -14.68
C GLU A 383 -9.01 -21.45 -13.88
N LEU A 384 -9.07 -21.34 -12.55
CA LEU A 384 -9.24 -22.46 -11.64
C LEU A 384 -10.66 -22.46 -11.06
N PRO A 385 -11.52 -23.43 -11.47
CA PRO A 385 -12.90 -23.50 -10.99
C PRO A 385 -13.00 -23.78 -9.49
N GLY A 386 -13.83 -23.02 -8.79
CA GLY A 386 -14.07 -23.08 -7.35
C GLY A 386 -12.93 -22.52 -6.49
N ALA A 387 -11.87 -22.00 -7.09
CA ALA A 387 -10.65 -21.61 -6.36
C ALA A 387 -10.73 -20.16 -5.86
N GLY A 388 -10.31 -19.94 -4.60
CA GLY A 388 -10.19 -18.62 -3.99
C GLY A 388 -8.82 -17.95 -4.21
N HIS A 389 -8.55 -16.83 -3.53
CA HIS A 389 -7.30 -16.07 -3.70
C HIS A 389 -6.04 -16.85 -3.27
N LEU A 390 -6.19 -17.80 -2.34
CA LEU A 390 -5.11 -18.57 -1.73
C LEU A 390 -4.83 -19.88 -2.48
N PHE A 391 -5.39 -20.09 -3.67
CA PHE A 391 -5.13 -21.26 -4.50
C PHE A 391 -3.63 -21.63 -4.68
N PRO A 392 -2.66 -20.68 -4.69
CA PRO A 392 -1.26 -21.04 -4.83
C PRO A 392 -0.71 -21.85 -3.66
N TYR A 393 -1.38 -21.87 -2.50
CA TYR A 393 -0.95 -22.66 -1.34
C TYR A 393 -1.27 -24.16 -1.48
N TYR A 394 -2.06 -24.56 -2.47
CA TYR A 394 -2.20 -25.98 -2.81
C TYR A 394 -0.95 -26.43 -3.59
N ALA A 395 -0.19 -27.39 -3.03
CA ALA A 395 1.06 -27.87 -3.61
C ALA A 395 0.95 -28.27 -5.09
N ARG A 396 -0.12 -29.02 -5.46
CA ARG A 396 -0.37 -29.42 -6.85
C ARG A 396 -0.54 -28.23 -7.81
N VAL A 397 -1.15 -27.14 -7.33
CA VAL A 397 -1.35 -25.93 -8.15
C VAL A 397 -0.05 -25.15 -8.26
N SER A 398 0.71 -25.02 -7.17
CA SER A 398 2.06 -24.43 -7.19
C SER A 398 2.99 -25.17 -8.17
N GLU A 399 2.95 -26.50 -8.19
CA GLU A 399 3.74 -27.31 -9.12
C GLU A 399 3.32 -27.07 -10.58
N ALA A 400 2.00 -27.07 -10.85
CA ALA A 400 1.47 -26.80 -12.19
C ALA A 400 1.88 -25.40 -12.69
N ILE A 401 1.83 -24.38 -11.83
CA ILE A 401 2.28 -23.03 -12.16
C ILE A 401 3.75 -23.01 -12.60
N LEU A 402 4.63 -23.73 -11.90
CA LEU A 402 6.04 -23.80 -12.27
C LEU A 402 6.27 -24.57 -13.56
N LYS A 403 5.64 -25.74 -13.71
CA LYS A 403 5.78 -26.55 -14.93
C LYS A 403 5.25 -25.81 -16.15
N ALA A 404 4.14 -25.08 -16.02
CA ALA A 404 3.63 -24.24 -17.09
C ALA A 404 4.64 -23.15 -17.50
N LEU A 405 5.21 -22.44 -16.53
CA LEU A 405 6.19 -21.37 -16.79
C LEU A 405 7.51 -21.90 -17.40
N LEU A 406 8.01 -23.03 -16.90
CA LEU A 406 9.37 -23.48 -17.18
C LEU A 406 9.47 -24.52 -18.29
N LEU A 407 8.41 -25.31 -18.47
CA LEU A 407 8.35 -26.44 -19.40
C LEU A 407 7.27 -26.26 -20.48
N GLY A 408 6.38 -25.27 -20.35
CA GLY A 408 5.28 -25.04 -21.29
C GLY A 408 4.16 -26.07 -21.18
N GLU A 409 4.08 -26.79 -20.05
CA GLU A 409 2.98 -27.72 -19.76
C GLU A 409 1.65 -26.95 -19.63
N LYS A 410 0.55 -27.57 -20.07
CA LYS A 410 -0.79 -26.95 -20.08
C LYS A 410 -1.61 -27.31 -18.87
#